data_AF-A0A8J4Y0S6-F1
#
_entry.id   AF-A0A8J4Y0S6-F1
#
_cell.length_a   1.000
_cell.length_b   1.000
_cell.length_c   1.000
_cell.angle_alpha   90.00
_cell.angle_beta   90.00
_cell.angle_gamma   90.00
#
_symmetry.space_group_name_H-M   'P 1'
#
loop_
_entity.id
_entity.type
_entity.pdbx_description
1 polymer ?
#
loop_
_entity_poly.entity_id
_entity_poly.type
_entity_poly.pdbx_seq_one_letter_code
_entity_poly.pdbx_strand_id
1 'polypeptide(L)'
;MGDMEQLANLIVQQTALSAQREERMVVMMERLLSPGGAGAASSDHRPATNDAPARLPSAATPAPFLTSSASLRDFAAWKMKFDGYMLLTRADNLPPKEQRAILLSLLDEDWTRVIRYALPVAEDTLAKEVVMAMEGAISGRKGTSWWIGASSTPGYRRKGRPATTSFAP
;
A
#
# COMPACT_ATOMS: atom_id res chain seq x y z
N MET A 1 6.80 40.62 10.11
CA MET A 1 7.26 40.96 8.74
C MET A 1 8.23 39.88 8.23
N GLY A 2 7.93 38.59 8.45
CA GLY A 2 8.86 37.48 8.13
C GLY A 2 8.19 36.28 7.42
N ASP A 3 6.86 36.14 7.52
CA ASP A 3 6.15 35.00 6.92
C ASP A 3 6.08 35.05 5.39
N MET A 4 6.01 36.26 4.81
CA MET A 4 6.03 36.42 3.34
C MET A 4 7.39 36.08 2.72
N GLU A 5 8.48 36.36 3.44
CA GLU A 5 9.84 36.02 2.97
C GLU A 5 10.09 34.52 3.04
N GLN A 6 9.55 33.83 4.05
CA GLN A 6 9.60 32.37 4.13
C GLN A 6 8.83 31.69 3.01
N LEU A 7 7.63 32.20 2.68
CA LEU A 7 6.85 31.69 1.55
C LEU A 7 7.54 31.94 0.21
N ALA A 8 8.14 33.12 0.02
CA ALA A 8 8.91 33.42 -1.19
C ALA A 8 10.10 32.45 -1.36
N ASN A 9 10.84 32.20 -0.29
CA ASN A 9 11.95 31.24 -0.30
C ASN A 9 11.48 29.80 -0.61
N LEU A 10 10.31 29.41 -0.10
CA LEU A 10 9.76 28.08 -0.32
C LEU A 10 9.27 27.89 -1.77
N ILE A 11 8.69 28.94 -2.37
CA ILE A 11 8.31 28.93 -3.79
C ILE A 11 9.54 28.85 -4.69
N VAL A 12 10.59 29.63 -4.41
CA VAL A 12 11.85 29.58 -5.17
C VAL A 12 12.53 28.21 -5.04
N GLN A 13 12.45 27.59 -3.86
CA GLN A 13 12.96 26.24 -3.66
C GLN A 13 12.14 25.20 -4.42
N GLN A 14 10.81 25.35 -4.43
CA GLN A 14 9.92 24.45 -5.16
C GLN A 14 10.13 24.54 -6.69
N THR A 15 10.37 25.72 -7.24
CA THR A 15 10.63 25.90 -8.67
C THR A 15 11.99 25.32 -9.11
N ALA A 16 13.01 25.46 -8.27
CA ALA A 16 14.31 24.84 -8.51
C ALA A 16 14.21 23.30 -8.49
N LEU A 17 13.47 22.74 -7.53
CA LEU A 17 13.23 21.30 -7.46
C LEU A 17 12.40 20.77 -8.63
N SER A 18 11.42 21.55 -9.11
CA SER A 18 10.65 21.16 -10.30
C SER A 18 11.50 21.17 -11.57
N ALA A 19 12.38 22.17 -11.74
CA ALA A 19 13.28 22.25 -12.89
C ALA A 19 14.25 21.05 -12.92
N GLN A 20 14.83 20.68 -11.77
CA GLN A 20 15.73 19.53 -11.66
C GLN A 20 15.02 18.19 -11.98
N ARG A 21 13.76 18.06 -11.59
CA ARG A 21 12.95 16.87 -11.91
C ARG A 21 12.69 16.78 -13.41
N GLU A 22 12.40 17.91 -14.05
CA GLU A 22 12.16 17.99 -15.50
C GLU A 22 13.42 17.67 -16.30
N GLU A 23 14.57 18.24 -15.95
CA GLU A 23 15.86 17.92 -16.57
C GLU A 23 16.20 16.43 -16.47
N ARG A 24 15.95 15.80 -15.31
CA ARG A 24 16.13 14.35 -15.14
C ARG A 24 15.19 13.55 -16.03
N MET A 25 13.96 14.01 -16.24
CA MET A 25 13.00 13.35 -17.11
C MET A 25 13.41 13.48 -18.59
N VAL A 26 13.90 14.65 -18.99
CA VAL A 26 14.42 14.91 -20.34
C VAL A 26 15.64 14.04 -20.63
N VAL A 27 16.60 13.94 -19.72
CA VAL A 27 17.79 13.08 -19.88
C VAL A 27 17.40 11.59 -19.98
N MET A 28 16.38 11.15 -19.22
CA MET A 28 15.88 9.79 -19.33
C MET A 28 15.17 9.55 -20.67
N MET A 29 14.36 10.50 -21.15
CA MET A 29 13.72 10.42 -22.47
C MET A 29 14.75 10.44 -23.60
N GLU A 30 15.78 11.27 -23.53
CA GLU A 30 16.85 11.37 -24.51
C GLU A 30 17.64 10.05 -24.61
N ARG A 31 17.93 9.40 -23.46
CA ARG A 31 18.55 8.07 -23.42
C ARG A 31 17.68 6.96 -24.00
N LEU A 32 16.35 7.09 -23.94
CA LEU A 32 15.43 6.13 -24.55
C LEU A 32 15.27 6.35 -26.06
N LEU A 33 15.55 7.57 -26.53
CA LEU A 33 15.39 7.98 -27.93
C LEU A 33 16.69 7.89 -28.76
N SER A 34 17.87 7.77 -28.13
CA SER A 34 19.15 7.50 -28.83
C SER A 34 19.49 6.00 -28.87
N PRO A 35 19.36 5.32 -30.02
CA PRO A 35 19.88 3.96 -30.18
C PRO A 35 21.36 4.02 -30.61
N GLY A 36 22.29 3.71 -29.70
CA GLY A 36 23.68 3.54 -30.10
C GLY A 36 24.67 3.37 -28.96
N GLY A 37 25.10 2.13 -28.72
CA GLY A 37 26.37 1.85 -28.04
C GLY A 37 26.31 0.81 -26.92
N ALA A 38 26.19 -0.47 -27.27
CA ALA A 38 26.69 -1.55 -26.41
C ALA A 38 27.50 -2.51 -27.30
N GLY A 39 28.82 -2.34 -27.25
CA GLY A 39 29.79 -3.16 -27.95
C GLY A 39 29.76 -4.61 -27.48
N ALA A 40 30.06 -5.50 -28.42
CA ALA A 40 30.24 -6.92 -28.23
C ALA A 40 31.44 -7.25 -27.33
N ALA A 41 31.27 -8.25 -26.47
CA ALA A 41 32.36 -9.14 -26.04
C ALA A 41 31.77 -10.52 -25.77
N SER A 42 32.10 -11.46 -26.65
CA SER A 42 31.89 -12.89 -26.51
C SER A 42 32.66 -13.43 -25.30
N SER A 43 32.07 -14.35 -24.54
CA SER A 43 32.41 -15.78 -24.64
C SER A 43 31.79 -16.59 -23.51
N ASP A 44 31.38 -17.79 -23.92
CA ASP A 44 31.40 -19.05 -23.20
C ASP A 44 30.13 -19.67 -22.58
N HIS A 45 30.18 -20.99 -22.70
CA HIS A 45 29.12 -21.94 -22.95
C HIS A 45 28.46 -22.44 -21.66
N ARG A 46 27.11 -22.52 -21.61
CA ARG A 46 26.41 -23.54 -20.81
C ARG A 46 25.02 -23.86 -21.38
N PRO A 47 24.66 -25.15 -21.54
CA PRO A 47 23.40 -25.54 -22.17
C PRO A 47 22.20 -25.38 -21.22
N ALA A 48 21.03 -25.23 -21.84
CA ALA A 48 19.74 -24.90 -21.27
C ALA A 48 19.27 -25.80 -20.12
N THR A 49 18.62 -25.19 -19.11
CA THR A 49 17.42 -25.69 -18.41
C THR A 49 16.96 -24.62 -17.42
N ASN A 50 16.09 -23.73 -17.88
CA ASN A 50 14.92 -23.25 -17.16
C ASN A 50 14.27 -22.18 -18.03
N ASP A 51 13.24 -22.63 -18.76
CA ASP A 51 12.25 -21.78 -19.42
C ASP A 51 11.39 -21.08 -18.34
N ALA A 52 12.04 -20.32 -17.46
CA ALA A 52 11.35 -19.45 -16.54
C ALA A 52 10.99 -18.19 -17.33
N PRO A 53 9.70 -17.89 -17.55
CA PRO A 53 9.30 -16.69 -18.28
C PRO A 53 9.94 -15.48 -17.61
N ALA A 54 10.62 -14.66 -18.41
CA ALA A 54 11.40 -13.52 -17.96
C ALA A 54 10.63 -12.69 -16.92
N ARG A 55 11.13 -12.71 -15.67
CA ARG A 55 10.58 -11.88 -14.59
C ARG A 55 10.97 -10.43 -14.87
N LEU A 56 9.98 -9.56 -15.03
CA LEU A 56 10.30 -8.13 -15.09
C LEU A 56 10.92 -7.73 -13.75
N PRO A 57 12.07 -7.02 -13.73
CA PRO A 57 12.64 -6.55 -12.49
C PRO A 57 11.58 -5.67 -11.79
N SER A 58 11.35 -5.87 -10.49
CA SER A 58 10.33 -5.13 -9.71
C SER A 58 10.41 -3.60 -9.90
N ALA A 59 11.60 -3.06 -10.20
CA ALA A 59 11.82 -1.64 -10.47
C ALA A 59 11.17 -1.13 -11.77
N ALA A 60 10.88 -2.01 -12.73
CA ALA A 60 10.25 -1.67 -14.01
C ALA A 60 8.72 -1.74 -13.96
N THR A 61 8.14 -2.29 -12.89
CA THR A 61 6.67 -2.40 -12.74
C THR A 61 6.23 -1.47 -11.60
N PRO A 62 5.46 -0.41 -11.87
CA PRO A 62 5.00 0.49 -10.83
C PRO A 62 4.13 -0.28 -9.83
N ALA A 63 4.58 -0.32 -8.58
CA ALA A 63 3.92 -1.02 -7.49
C ALA A 63 2.56 -0.36 -7.15
N PRO A 64 1.45 -1.10 -7.16
CA PRO A 64 0.13 -0.52 -6.90
C PRO A 64 -0.08 -0.32 -5.40
N PHE A 65 -0.08 0.94 -4.96
CA PHE A 65 -0.30 1.31 -3.56
C PHE A 65 -1.79 1.56 -3.26
N LEU A 66 -2.27 1.12 -2.09
CA LEU A 66 -3.63 1.35 -1.60
C LEU A 66 -3.64 2.07 -0.25
N THR A 67 -4.43 3.13 -0.17
CA THR A 67 -4.69 3.86 1.09
C THR A 67 -5.97 3.39 1.77
N SER A 68 -6.07 3.56 3.08
CA SER A 68 -7.23 3.24 3.92
C SER A 68 -8.46 4.09 3.62
N SER A 69 -8.24 5.28 3.03
CA SER A 69 -9.27 6.21 2.55
C SER A 69 -9.87 5.84 1.19
N ALA A 70 -9.37 4.79 0.53
CA ALA A 70 -9.82 4.39 -0.79
C ALA A 70 -11.31 4.03 -0.80
N SER A 71 -12.05 4.52 -1.80
CA SER A 71 -13.44 4.13 -1.99
C SER A 71 -13.52 2.67 -2.49
N LEU A 72 -14.72 2.08 -2.45
CA LEU A 72 -14.94 0.73 -3.02
C LEU A 72 -14.55 0.67 -4.52
N ARG A 73 -14.76 1.77 -5.25
CA ARG A 73 -14.38 1.87 -6.67
C ARG A 73 -12.87 1.89 -6.83
N ASP A 74 -12.17 2.66 -6.00
CA ASP A 74 -10.70 2.75 -6.03
C ASP A 74 -10.06 1.43 -5.62
N PHE A 75 -10.66 0.74 -4.65
CA PHE A 75 -10.27 -0.61 -4.25
C PHE A 75 -10.40 -1.61 -5.41
N ALA A 76 -11.51 -1.59 -6.15
CA ALA A 76 -11.69 -2.47 -7.31
C ALA A 76 -10.65 -2.19 -8.41
N ALA A 77 -10.35 -0.91 -8.68
CA ALA A 77 -9.31 -0.53 -9.62
C ALA A 77 -7.91 -0.94 -9.15
N TRP A 78 -7.62 -0.81 -7.85
CA TRP A 78 -6.37 -1.26 -7.25
C TRP A 78 -6.24 -2.79 -7.33
N LYS A 79 -7.30 -3.54 -7.04
CA LYS A 79 -7.33 -5.01 -7.11
C LYS A 79 -6.91 -5.52 -8.50
N MET A 80 -7.43 -4.90 -9.56
CA MET A 80 -7.01 -5.23 -10.94
C MET A 80 -5.51 -4.97 -11.18
N LYS A 81 -4.97 -3.87 -10.65
CA LYS A 81 -3.54 -3.56 -10.75
C LYS A 81 -2.70 -4.51 -9.90
N PHE A 82 -3.17 -4.90 -8.73
CA PHE A 82 -2.52 -5.87 -7.86
C PHE A 82 -2.45 -7.24 -8.54
N ASP A 83 -3.53 -7.72 -9.15
CA ASP A 83 -3.53 -8.98 -9.91
C ASP A 83 -2.51 -8.94 -11.07
N GLY A 84 -2.46 -7.83 -11.81
CA GLY A 84 -1.44 -7.61 -12.85
C GLY A 84 -0.02 -7.56 -12.30
N TYR A 85 0.20 -6.90 -11.16
CA TYR A 85 1.49 -6.84 -10.48
C TYR A 85 1.97 -8.22 -10.03
N MET A 86 1.08 -9.02 -9.42
CA MET A 86 1.38 -10.39 -8.98
C MET A 86 1.78 -11.26 -10.18
N LEU A 87 1.05 -11.16 -11.29
CA LEU A 87 1.35 -11.89 -12.53
C LEU A 87 2.72 -11.50 -13.13
N LEU A 88 2.99 -10.20 -13.25
CA LEU A 88 4.22 -9.69 -13.87
C LEU A 88 5.47 -9.96 -13.02
N THR A 89 5.33 -9.88 -11.70
CA THR A 89 6.42 -10.14 -10.75
C THR A 89 6.56 -11.61 -10.36
N ARG A 90 5.64 -12.47 -10.81
CA ARG A 90 5.52 -13.89 -10.41
C ARG A 90 5.41 -14.09 -8.90
N ALA A 91 4.86 -13.10 -8.21
CA ALA A 91 4.66 -13.16 -6.77
C ALA A 91 3.56 -14.14 -6.37
N ASP A 92 2.68 -14.51 -7.30
CA ASP A 92 1.66 -15.55 -7.17
C ASP A 92 2.23 -16.96 -6.95
N ASN A 93 3.46 -17.21 -7.39
CA ASN A 93 4.14 -18.50 -7.19
C ASN A 93 4.91 -18.61 -5.86
N LEU A 94 4.97 -17.53 -5.08
CA LEU A 94 5.71 -17.52 -3.81
C LEU A 94 4.90 -18.19 -2.70
N PRO A 95 5.55 -18.66 -1.62
CA PRO A 95 4.87 -19.16 -0.44
C PRO A 95 3.89 -18.12 0.16
N PRO A 96 2.78 -18.54 0.81
CA PRO A 96 1.77 -17.62 1.33
C PRO A 96 2.32 -16.50 2.22
N LYS A 97 3.32 -16.81 3.06
CA LYS A 97 4.00 -15.82 3.92
C LYS A 97 4.68 -14.71 3.12
N GLU A 98 5.35 -15.06 2.03
CA GLU A 98 6.01 -14.09 1.15
C GLU A 98 4.99 -13.29 0.34
N GLN A 99 3.93 -13.94 -0.15
CA GLN A 99 2.81 -13.23 -0.80
C GLN A 99 2.19 -12.19 0.14
N ARG A 100 2.02 -12.56 1.41
CA ARG A 100 1.49 -11.66 2.44
C ARG A 100 2.45 -10.51 2.72
N ALA A 101 3.75 -10.75 2.80
CA ALA A 101 4.74 -9.69 2.97
C ALA A 101 4.72 -8.70 1.80
N ILE A 102 4.60 -9.20 0.57
CA ILE A 102 4.44 -8.37 -0.63
C ILE A 102 3.15 -7.55 -0.53
N LEU A 103 2.02 -8.18 -0.22
CA LEU A 103 0.75 -7.47 -0.05
C LEU A 103 0.89 -6.34 0.98
N LEU A 104 1.45 -6.61 2.16
CA LEU A 104 1.63 -5.58 3.20
C LEU A 104 2.53 -4.41 2.76
N SER A 105 3.52 -4.65 1.90
CA SER A 105 4.37 -3.57 1.36
C SER A 105 3.64 -2.63 0.39
N LEU A 106 2.49 -3.06 -0.15
CA LEU A 106 1.68 -2.30 -1.10
C LEU A 106 0.51 -1.56 -0.43
N LEU A 107 0.43 -1.63 0.89
CA LEU A 107 -0.64 -1.07 1.69
C LEU A 107 -0.10 -0.02 2.63
N ASP A 108 -0.96 0.91 3.03
CA ASP A 108 -0.64 1.81 4.13
C ASP A 108 -0.68 1.10 5.50
N GLU A 109 -0.24 1.84 6.51
CA GLU A 109 -0.13 1.35 7.88
C GLU A 109 -1.50 0.98 8.46
N ASP A 110 -2.56 1.72 8.12
CA ASP A 110 -3.91 1.44 8.62
C ASP A 110 -4.45 0.13 8.05
N TRP A 111 -4.27 -0.13 6.75
CA TRP A 111 -4.59 -1.42 6.15
C TRP A 111 -3.76 -2.56 6.75
N THR A 112 -2.49 -2.31 7.04
CA THR A 112 -1.63 -3.30 7.70
C THR A 112 -2.17 -3.67 9.09
N ARG A 113 -2.68 -2.71 9.86
CA ARG A 113 -3.33 -2.94 11.16
C ARG A 113 -4.65 -3.69 11.01
N VAL A 114 -5.46 -3.32 10.02
CA VAL A 114 -6.72 -4.01 9.69
C VAL A 114 -6.47 -5.50 9.43
N ILE A 115 -5.49 -5.81 8.59
CA ILE A 115 -5.15 -7.19 8.22
C ILE A 115 -4.63 -7.98 9.42
N ARG A 116 -3.87 -7.36 10.33
CA ARG A 116 -3.29 -8.04 11.50
C ARG A 116 -4.29 -8.29 12.63
N TYR A 117 -5.21 -7.35 12.85
CA TYR A 117 -6.01 -7.36 14.09
C TYR A 117 -7.52 -7.42 13.87
N ALA A 118 -8.03 -6.99 12.71
CA ALA A 118 -9.47 -6.86 12.48
C ALA A 118 -10.01 -7.89 11.48
N LEU A 119 -9.18 -8.40 10.58
CA LEU A 119 -9.60 -9.40 9.61
C LEU A 119 -9.47 -10.82 10.18
N PRO A 120 -10.51 -11.68 10.03
CA PRO A 120 -10.47 -13.07 10.45
C PRO A 120 -9.71 -13.92 9.42
N VAL A 121 -8.43 -13.61 9.20
CA VAL A 121 -7.60 -14.26 8.18
C VAL A 121 -6.33 -14.81 8.83
N ALA A 122 -6.05 -16.09 8.60
CA ALA A 122 -4.87 -16.75 9.14
C ALA A 122 -3.57 -16.17 8.52
N GLU A 123 -2.44 -16.43 9.18
CA GLU A 123 -1.14 -15.94 8.70
C GLU A 123 -0.71 -16.62 7.39
N ASP A 124 -1.04 -17.90 7.22
CA ASP A 124 -0.67 -18.72 6.06
C ASP A 124 -1.68 -18.62 4.90
N THR A 125 -2.60 -17.66 4.96
CA THR A 125 -3.59 -17.42 3.92
C THR A 125 -2.97 -16.76 2.69
N LEU A 126 -3.38 -17.19 1.50
CA LEU A 126 -2.94 -16.61 0.23
C LEU A 126 -3.34 -15.14 0.12
N ALA A 127 -2.51 -14.33 -0.56
CA ALA A 127 -2.77 -12.89 -0.67
C ALA A 127 -4.14 -12.57 -1.31
N LYS A 128 -4.59 -13.40 -2.26
CA LYS A 128 -5.90 -13.25 -2.91
C LYS A 128 -7.07 -13.38 -1.92
N GLU A 129 -6.97 -14.31 -0.97
CA GLU A 129 -7.98 -14.51 0.06
C GLU A 129 -8.00 -13.36 1.07
N VAL A 130 -6.82 -12.83 1.43
CA VAL A 130 -6.71 -11.60 2.24
C VAL A 130 -7.39 -10.42 1.52
N VAL A 131 -7.15 -10.24 0.23
CA VAL A 131 -7.77 -9.17 -0.58
C VAL A 131 -9.29 -9.32 -0.65
N MET A 132 -9.83 -10.55 -0.76
CA MET A 132 -11.28 -10.78 -0.69
C MET A 132 -11.85 -10.38 0.68
N ALA A 133 -11.16 -10.70 1.77
CA ALA A 133 -11.57 -10.27 3.11
C ALA A 133 -11.53 -8.74 3.28
N MET A 134 -10.53 -8.07 2.69
CA MET A 134 -10.47 -6.60 2.65
C MET A 134 -11.67 -6.01 1.90
N GLU A 135 -12.04 -6.59 0.75
CA GLU A 135 -13.20 -6.17 -0.03
C GLU A 135 -14.50 -6.30 0.78
N GLY A 136 -14.64 -7.39 1.52
CA GLY A 136 -15.73 -7.59 2.48
C GLY A 136 -15.74 -6.53 3.58
N ALA A 137 -14.58 -6.16 4.13
CA ALA A 137 -14.45 -5.14 5.16
C ALA A 137 -14.81 -3.71 4.67
N ILE A 138 -14.59 -3.40 3.39
CA ILE A 138 -15.00 -2.11 2.79
C ILE A 138 -16.50 -2.13 2.46
N SER A 139 -16.99 -3.25 1.96
CA SER A 139 -18.40 -3.42 1.61
C SER A 139 -19.29 -3.42 2.85
N GLY A 140 -18.85 -4.06 3.94
CA GLY A 140 -19.50 -4.04 5.26
C GLY A 140 -19.38 -2.71 6.00
N ARG A 141 -18.33 -1.91 5.72
CA ARG A 141 -18.16 -0.54 6.25
C ARG A 141 -19.29 0.41 5.85
N LYS A 142 -19.99 0.14 4.73
CA LYS A 142 -21.19 0.90 4.35
C LYS A 142 -22.41 0.64 5.24
N GLY A 143 -22.36 -0.33 6.16
CA GLY A 143 -23.50 -0.71 7.01
C GLY A 143 -23.20 -0.89 8.50
N THR A 144 -21.95 -0.99 8.95
CA THR A 144 -21.63 -1.15 10.38
C THR A 144 -20.38 -0.39 10.81
N SER A 145 -20.59 0.54 11.73
CA SER A 145 -19.58 1.34 12.44
C SER A 145 -18.74 0.46 13.36
N TRP A 146 -17.63 -0.10 12.86
CA TRP A 146 -16.62 -0.80 13.67
C TRP A 146 -15.34 0.01 13.88
N TRP A 147 -15.33 1.31 13.54
CA TRP A 147 -14.20 2.20 13.78
C TRP A 147 -14.49 3.14 14.96
N ILE A 148 -14.29 2.66 16.20
CA ILE A 148 -14.09 3.56 17.34
C ILE A 148 -12.61 3.96 17.30
N GLY A 149 -12.37 5.15 16.75
CA GLY A 149 -11.05 5.77 16.68
C GLY A 149 -11.13 7.28 16.49
N ALA A 150 -12.24 7.92 16.89
CA ALA A 150 -12.23 9.34 17.22
C ALA A 150 -11.98 9.42 18.73
N SER A 151 -10.96 10.18 19.12
CA SER A 151 -10.65 10.60 20.48
C SER A 151 -11.92 10.97 21.25
N SER A 152 -12.48 10.03 22.00
CA SER A 152 -13.49 10.32 23.00
C SER A 152 -12.92 9.91 24.34
N THR A 153 -12.36 10.91 25.00
CA THR A 153 -11.94 10.91 26.40
C THR A 153 -12.92 10.07 27.24
N PRO A 154 -12.46 9.06 28.00
CA PRO A 154 -13.34 8.26 28.83
C PRO A 154 -13.99 9.12 29.91
N GLY A 155 -15.21 9.60 29.64
CA GLY A 155 -16.08 10.24 30.61
C GLY A 155 -16.41 9.24 31.71
N TYR A 156 -16.06 9.61 32.94
CA TYR A 156 -16.24 8.84 34.16
C TYR A 156 -17.62 8.19 34.27
N ARG A 157 -17.59 6.86 34.39
CA ARG A 157 -18.66 5.96 34.82
C ARG A 157 -19.17 6.41 36.21
N ARG A 158 -20.24 7.20 36.29
CA ARG A 158 -20.99 7.36 37.54
C ARG A 158 -21.67 6.02 37.85
N LYS A 159 -21.03 5.26 38.74
CA LYS A 159 -21.60 4.07 39.39
C LYS A 159 -22.96 4.43 39.99
N GLY A 160 -24.00 3.71 39.59
CA GLY A 160 -25.24 3.62 40.34
C GLY A 160 -24.92 3.13 41.76
N ARG A 161 -25.36 3.92 42.74
CA ARG A 161 -25.33 3.61 44.17
C ARG A 161 -26.39 2.55 44.47
N PRO A 162 -26.08 1.41 45.14
CA PRO A 162 -27.12 0.55 45.67
C PRO A 162 -27.42 0.85 47.15
N ALA A 163 -28.66 0.50 47.51
CA ALA A 163 -29.21 0.19 48.82
C ALA A 163 -29.52 1.32 49.81
N THR A 164 -30.82 1.47 50.11
CA THR A 164 -31.29 1.52 51.51
C THR A 164 -32.54 0.66 51.64
N THR A 165 -32.36 -0.44 52.37
CA THR A 165 -33.36 -1.27 53.03
C THR A 165 -34.36 -0.41 53.79
N SER A 166 -35.65 -0.68 53.61
CA SER A 166 -36.72 -0.15 54.45
C SER A 166 -37.21 -1.25 55.41
N PHE A 167 -36.90 -1.08 56.69
CA PHE A 167 -37.50 -1.75 57.84
C PHE A 167 -37.35 -0.75 59.01
N ALA A 168 -38.42 -0.12 59.51
CA ALA A 168 -39.25 -0.51 60.67
C ALA A 168 -39.75 0.82 61.32
N PRO A 169 -40.60 0.84 62.37
CA PRO A 169 -41.33 -0.24 63.04
C PRO A 169 -42.84 -0.27 62.77
#